data_AF-A0A095A825-F1
#
_entry.id   AF-A0A095A825-F1
#
_cell.length_a   1.000
_cell.length_b   1.000
_cell.length_c   1.000
_cell.angle_alpha   90.00
_cell.angle_beta   90.00
_cell.angle_gamma   90.00
#
_symmetry.space_group_name_H-M   'P 1'
#
loop_
_entity.id
_entity.type
_entity.pdbx_description
1 polymer ?
#
loop_
_entity_poly.entity_id
_entity_poly.type
_entity_poly.pdbx_seq_one_letter_code
_entity_poly.pdbx_strand_id
1 'polypeptide(L)'
;RSVRVFWSETMASAVRKKLVIVGDGVCGKTCLLIVFSKDQFPEVYVPTVFENYVADIEVDNRQVELALWNTAGQEDYDRLRPLSYPDTD
;
A
#
# COMPACT_ATOMS: atom_id res chain seq x y z
N ARG A 1 -3.66 22.09 -40.77
CA ARG A 1 -3.49 23.01 -39.61
C ARG A 1 -4.67 22.78 -38.66
N SER A 2 -4.39 22.56 -37.37
CA SER A 2 -5.32 22.21 -36.28
C SER A 2 -5.94 20.81 -36.41
N VAL A 3 -6.01 19.97 -35.37
CA VAL A 3 -6.38 20.24 -33.96
C VAL A 3 -5.37 19.62 -33.00
N ARG A 4 -4.92 20.40 -32.01
CA ARG A 4 -4.13 19.93 -30.86
C ARG A 4 -5.11 19.82 -29.69
N VAL A 5 -5.36 18.61 -29.19
CA VAL A 5 -6.16 18.41 -27.99
C VAL A 5 -5.31 18.88 -26.81
N PHE A 6 -5.69 20.02 -26.22
CA PHE A 6 -5.13 20.49 -24.95
C PHE A 6 -5.94 19.84 -23.83
N TRP A 7 -5.33 18.90 -23.12
CA TRP A 7 -5.76 18.60 -21.76
C TRP A 7 -5.06 19.61 -20.85
N SER A 8 -5.82 20.58 -20.34
CA SER A 8 -5.43 21.33 -19.14
C SER A 8 -6.07 20.63 -17.96
N GLU A 9 -5.54 19.48 -17.58
CA GLU A 9 -5.75 19.00 -16.22
C GLU A 9 -4.78 19.80 -15.36
N THR A 10 -5.31 20.77 -14.63
CA THR A 10 -4.67 21.27 -13.43
C THR A 10 -4.25 20.03 -12.65
N MET A 11 -2.95 19.73 -12.61
CA MET A 11 -2.43 18.60 -11.85
C MET A 11 -2.83 18.82 -10.41
N ALA A 12 -3.95 18.22 -9.99
CA ALA A 12 -4.22 18.04 -8.58
C ALA A 12 -2.98 17.34 -8.03
N SER A 13 -2.32 17.95 -7.05
CA SER A 13 -1.14 17.35 -6.43
C SER A 13 -1.47 15.92 -6.05
N ALA A 14 -0.76 14.95 -6.63
CA ALA A 14 -0.97 13.54 -6.33
C ALA A 14 -0.95 13.36 -4.80
N VAL A 15 -2.07 12.90 -4.23
CA VAL A 15 -2.17 12.71 -2.79
C VAL A 15 -1.43 11.43 -2.48
N ARG A 16 -0.32 11.53 -1.74
CA ARG A 16 0.42 10.37 -1.28
C ARG A 16 0.04 10.06 0.16
N LYS A 17 -0.25 8.80 0.45
CA LYS A 17 -0.57 8.33 1.80
C LYS A 17 0.26 7.12 2.16
N LYS A 18 0.79 7.09 3.38
CA LYS A 18 1.49 5.93 3.93
C LYS A 18 0.56 5.18 4.86
N LEU A 19 0.41 3.87 4.61
CA LEU A 19 -0.36 2.96 5.46
C LEU A 19 0.55 1.85 5.99
N VAL A 20 0.53 1.62 7.30
CA VAL A 20 1.26 0.50 7.93
C VAL A 20 0.27 -0.57 8.38
N ILE A 21 0.53 -1.81 7.99
CA ILE A 21 -0.35 -2.95 8.28
C ILE A 21 0.26 -3.75 9.42
N VAL A 22 -0.45 -3.83 10.54
CA VAL A 22 -0.04 -4.52 11.77
C VAL A 22 -1.11 -5.52 12.21
N GLY A 23 -0.70 -6.50 13.02
CA GLY A 23 -1.54 -7.57 13.52
C GLY A 23 -0.75 -8.86 13.71
N ASP A 24 -1.37 -9.84 14.37
CA ASP A 24 -0.71 -11.08 14.79
C ASP A 24 -0.12 -11.89 13.63
N GLY A 25 0.82 -12.78 13.95
CA GLY A 25 1.31 -13.77 13.01
C GLY A 25 0.16 -14.53 12.35
N VAL A 26 0.26 -14.78 11.05
CA VAL A 26 -0.72 -15.61 10.31
C VAL A 26 -2.16 -15.06 10.27
N CYS A 27 -2.43 -13.83 10.73
CA CYS A 27 -3.77 -13.24 10.69
C CYS A 27 -4.26 -12.81 9.28
N GLY A 28 -3.42 -12.98 8.24
CA GLY A 28 -3.80 -12.72 6.85
C GLY A 28 -3.42 -11.36 6.25
N LYS A 29 -2.58 -10.55 6.92
CA LYS A 29 -2.11 -9.23 6.43
C LYS A 29 -1.61 -9.26 4.99
N THR A 30 -0.69 -10.17 4.69
CA THR A 30 -0.08 -10.32 3.36
C THR A 30 -1.12 -10.74 2.32
N CYS A 31 -2.02 -11.65 2.67
CA CYS A 31 -3.10 -12.07 1.77
C CYS A 31 -4.05 -10.91 1.46
N LEU A 32 -4.40 -10.09 2.46
CA LEU A 32 -5.24 -8.92 2.27
C LEU A 32 -4.60 -7.93 1.28
N LEU A 33 -3.31 -7.64 1.43
CA LEU A 33 -2.59 -6.72 0.54
C LEU A 33 -2.43 -7.28 -0.88
N ILE A 34 -2.18 -8.57 -1.02
CA ILE A 34 -2.06 -9.22 -2.33
C ILE A 34 -3.42 -9.20 -3.05
N VAL A 35 -4.51 -9.56 -2.37
CA VAL A 35 -5.86 -9.50 -2.97
C VAL A 35 -6.22 -8.06 -3.35
N PHE A 36 -5.95 -7.09 -2.47
CA PHE A 36 -6.17 -5.68 -2.76
C PHE A 36 -5.43 -5.18 -4.00
N SER A 37 -4.19 -5.63 -4.21
CA SER A 37 -3.33 -5.13 -5.30
C SER A 37 -3.41 -5.94 -6.59
N LYS A 38 -3.75 -7.24 -6.51
CA LYS A 38 -3.66 -8.18 -7.65
C LYS A 38 -4.96 -8.92 -7.95
N ASP A 39 -6.00 -8.72 -7.15
CA ASP A 39 -7.30 -9.42 -7.27
C ASP A 39 -7.17 -10.95 -7.34
N GLN A 40 -6.14 -11.50 -6.68
CA GLN A 40 -5.85 -12.93 -6.63
C GLN A 40 -5.42 -13.32 -5.22
N PHE A 41 -5.98 -14.41 -4.70
CA PHE A 41 -5.55 -14.96 -3.42
C PHE A 41 -4.27 -15.80 -3.59
N PRO A 42 -3.24 -15.62 -2.75
CA PRO A 42 -2.02 -16.42 -2.83
C PRO A 42 -2.24 -17.86 -2.36
N GLU A 43 -1.86 -18.85 -3.17
CA GLU A 43 -1.97 -20.28 -2.81
C GLU A 43 -0.85 -20.75 -1.86
N VAL A 44 0.28 -20.04 -1.86
CA VAL A 44 1.45 -20.37 -1.05
C VAL A 44 1.66 -19.28 -0.01
N TYR A 45 1.77 -19.70 1.26
CA TYR A 45 2.11 -18.79 2.35
C TYR A 45 3.62 -18.66 2.52
N VAL A 46 4.11 -17.42 2.44
CA VAL A 46 5.49 -17.05 2.78
C VAL A 46 5.42 -16.03 3.93
N PRO A 47 6.05 -16.30 5.10
CA PRO A 47 6.08 -15.35 6.20
C PRO A 47 6.73 -14.03 5.79
N THR A 48 6.02 -12.92 5.94
CA THR A 48 6.56 -11.58 5.70
C THR A 48 7.49 -11.18 6.82
N VAL A 49 8.70 -10.73 6.46
CA VAL A 49 9.61 -10.01 7.35
C VAL A 49 9.28 -8.52 7.29
N PHE A 50 9.36 -7.96 6.08
CA PHE A 50 8.99 -6.58 5.80
C PHE A 50 8.84 -6.42 4.27
N GLU A 51 7.71 -5.87 3.81
CA GLU A 51 7.46 -5.64 2.38
C GLU A 51 6.82 -4.27 2.17
N ASN A 52 7.26 -3.57 1.13
CA ASN A 52 6.69 -2.29 0.71
C ASN A 52 6.02 -2.45 -0.64
N TYR A 53 4.78 -1.97 -0.75
CA TYR A 53 4.05 -1.91 -2.00
C TYR A 53 3.60 -0.48 -2.27
N VAL A 54 3.49 -0.14 -3.55
CA VAL A 54 2.85 1.09 -3.99
C VAL A 54 1.62 0.69 -4.80
N ALA A 55 0.48 1.29 -4.47
CA ALA A 55 -0.77 1.08 -5.18
C ALA A 55 -1.41 2.43 -5.49
N ASP A 56 -1.74 2.66 -6.75
CA ASP A 56 -2.55 3.80 -7.17
C ASP A 56 -4.02 3.42 -7.05
N ILE A 57 -4.78 4.22 -6.31
CA ILE A 57 -6.22 4.03 -6.15
C ILE A 57 -6.98 5.32 -6.38
N GLU A 58 -8.27 5.17 -6.69
CA GLU A 58 -9.19 6.29 -6.77
C GLU A 58 -10.08 6.30 -5.52
N VAL A 59 -10.06 7.41 -4.78
CA VAL A 59 -10.92 7.65 -3.61
C VAL A 59 -11.60 8.99 -3.80
N ASP A 60 -12.94 9.02 -3.76
CA ASP A 60 -13.73 10.25 -3.94
C ASP A 60 -13.35 11.05 -5.21
N ASN A 61 -13.17 10.35 -6.33
CA ASN A 61 -12.70 10.90 -7.62
C ASN A 61 -11.33 11.60 -7.56
N ARG A 62 -10.47 11.20 -6.62
CA ARG A 62 -9.08 11.66 -6.51
C ARG A 62 -8.13 10.48 -6.61
N GLN A 63 -7.08 10.64 -7.42
CA GLN A 63 -5.98 9.70 -7.49
C GLN A 63 -5.12 9.82 -6.23
N VAL A 64 -4.93 8.69 -5.54
CA VAL A 64 -4.14 8.57 -4.32
C VAL A 64 -3.09 7.48 -4.52
N GLU A 65 -1.82 7.84 -4.30
CA GLU A 65 -0.73 6.87 -4.22
C GLU A 65 -0.64 6.36 -2.78
N LEU A 66 -0.95 5.08 -2.58
CA LEU A 66 -0.77 4.41 -1.30
C LEU A 66 0.58 3.72 -1.22
N ALA A 67 1.42 4.17 -0.27
CA ALA A 67 2.60 3.44 0.18
C ALA A 67 2.19 2.47 1.30
N LEU A 68 2.06 1.19 0.98
CA LEU A 68 1.64 0.11 1.88
C LEU A 68 2.88 -0.54 2.51
N TRP A 69 2.98 -0.48 3.83
CA TRP A 69 4.06 -1.05 4.63
C TRP A 69 3.56 -2.32 5.34
N ASN A 70 3.83 -3.48 4.76
CA ASN A 70 3.47 -4.78 5.31
C ASN A 70 4.50 -5.20 6.38
N THR A 71 4.06 -5.43 7.61
CA THR A 71 4.94 -5.79 8.73
C THR A 71 4.79 -7.23 9.17
N ALA A 72 5.87 -7.81 9.69
CA ALA A 72 5.82 -9.11 10.35
C ALA A 72 4.90 -9.07 11.59
N GLY A 73 4.06 -10.09 11.72
CA GLY A 73 3.20 -10.29 12.89
C GLY A 73 3.80 -11.16 13.99
N GLN A 74 5.00 -11.72 13.78
CA GLN A 74 5.70 -12.53 14.77
C GLN A 74 6.34 -11.65 15.84
N GLU A 75 6.35 -12.12 17.09
CA GLU A 75 6.95 -11.41 18.23
C GLU A 75 8.44 -11.13 18.05
N ASP A 76 9.15 -11.98 17.29
CA ASP A 76 10.56 -11.80 16.93
C ASP A 76 10.85 -10.43 16.27
N TYR A 77 9.83 -9.80 15.67
CA TYR A 77 9.93 -8.51 15.00
C TYR A 77 9.31 -7.35 15.79
N ASP A 78 8.91 -7.55 17.05
CA ASP A 78 8.27 -6.53 17.88
C ASP A 78 9.12 -5.28 18.07
N ARG A 79 10.45 -5.43 18.09
CA ARG A 79 11.38 -4.29 18.20
C ARG A 79 11.60 -3.57 16.87
N LEU A 80 11.35 -4.23 15.75
CA LEU A 80 11.54 -3.68 14.41
C LEU A 80 10.27 -3.03 13.88
N ARG A 81 9.09 -3.56 14.22
CA ARG A 81 7.78 -3.05 13.79
C ARG A 81 7.58 -1.54 14.05
N PRO A 82 8.00 -0.98 15.21
CA PRO A 82 7.87 0.45 15.48
C PRO A 82 8.67 1.35 14.52
N LEU A 83 9.73 0.82 13.89
CA LEU A 83 10.50 1.58 12.90
C LEU A 83 9.70 1.86 11.62
N SER A 84 8.59 1.15 11.39
CA SER A 84 7.70 1.38 10.26
C SER A 84 6.72 2.53 10.48
N TYR A 85 6.47 2.96 11.73
CA TYR A 85 5.41 3.91 12.07
C TYR A 85 5.67 5.39 11.77
N PRO A 86 6.92 5.92 11.78
CA PRO A 86 7.16 7.33 11.47
C PRO A 86 6.54 7.74 10.13
N ASP A 87 5.92 8.92 10.10
CA ASP A 87 5.29 9.51 8.91
C ASP A 87 4.13 8.67 8.30
N THR A 88 3.47 7.83 9.10
CA THR A 88 2.23 7.14 8.70
C THR A 88 1.04 8.09 8.82
N ASP A 89 0.14 8.07 7.83
CA ASP A 89 -1.11 8.83 7.82
C ASP A 89 -2.24 8.12 8.57
#